data_AF-A0A3C0JMS2-F1
#
_entry.id   AF-A0A3C0JMS2-F1
#
_cell.length_a   1.000
_cell.length_b   1.000
_cell.length_c   1.000
_cell.angle_alpha   90.00
_cell.angle_beta   90.00
_cell.angle_gamma   90.00
#
_symmetry.space_group_name_H-M   'P 1'
#
loop_
_entity.id
_entity.type
_entity.pdbx_description
1 polymer ?
#
loop_
_entity_poly.entity_id
_entity_poly.type
_entity_poly.pdbx_seq_one_letter_code
_entity_poly.pdbx_strand_id
1 'polypeptide(L)' 'MIDAIYYREDGSEFSRHSAKMYVEPWWDSAFQTSGWGWTDLGLWERGIFRVDLSVEGTLVAIGEFQVR' A
#
# COMPACT_ATOMS: atom_id res chain seq x y z
N MET A 1 -7.50 3.95 -11.38
CA MET A 1 -7.71 3.26 -10.10
C MET A 1 -6.36 2.86 -9.57
N ILE A 2 -6.04 3.20 -8.32
CA ILE A 2 -4.86 2.71 -7.63
C ILE A 2 -5.31 1.77 -6.53
N ASP A 3 -4.69 0.59 -6.48
CA ASP A 3 -4.95 -0.44 -5.47
C ASP A 3 -3.66 -0.75 -4.73
N ALA A 4 -3.70 -0.66 -3.41
CA ALA A 4 -2.63 -1.11 -2.51
C ALA A 4 -3.19 -2.23 -1.64
N ILE A 5 -2.64 -3.44 -1.78
CA ILE A 5 -3.00 -4.60 -0.96
C ILE A 5 -1.83 -4.92 -0.04
N TYR A 6 -2.11 -4.98 1.25
CA TYR A 6 -1.16 -5.30 2.30
C TYR A 6 -1.37 -6.74 2.71
N TYR A 7 -0.28 -7.50 2.78
CA TYR A 7 -0.27 -8.91 3.17
C TYR A 7 0.57 -9.08 4.43
N ARG A 8 0.15 -10.01 5.29
CA ARG A 8 0.98 -10.52 6.38
C ARG A 8 2.08 -11.43 5.81
N GLU A 9 3.06 -11.77 6.65
CA GLU A 9 4.15 -12.69 6.31
C GLU A 9 3.65 -14.06 5.82
N ASP A 10 2.52 -14.55 6.33
CA ASP A 10 1.90 -15.81 5.90
C ASP A 10 1.19 -15.73 4.54
N GLY A 11 1.21 -14.55 3.91
CA GLY A 11 0.57 -14.27 2.62
C GLY A 11 -0.94 -13.97 2.72
N SER A 12 -1.53 -13.99 3.91
CA SER A 12 -2.92 -13.58 4.09
C SER A 12 -3.08 -12.07 3.87
N GLU A 13 -4.19 -11.66 3.25
CA GLU A 13 -4.52 -10.25 3.10
C GLU A 13 -4.75 -9.63 4.49
N PHE A 14 -3.95 -8.61 4.82
CA PHE A 14 -4.10 -7.80 6.02
C PHE A 14 -5.16 -6.72 5.78
N SER A 15 -5.03 -5.99 4.66
CA SER A 15 -5.92 -4.89 4.31
C SER A 15 -5.77 -4.53 2.84
N ARG A 16 -6.77 -3.82 2.30
CA ARG A 16 -6.77 -3.30 0.94
C ARG A 16 -7.28 -1.88 0.93
N HIS A 17 -6.61 -1.05 0.15
CA HIS A 17 -7.05 0.31 -0.12
C HIS A 17 -7.13 0.55 -1.63
N SER A 18 -8.31 0.97 -2.08
CA SER A 18 -8.60 1.27 -3.48
C SER A 18 -9.02 2.72 -3.61
N ALA A 19 -8.29 3.49 -4.42
CA ALA A 19 -8.59 4.89 -4.70
C ALA A 19 -8.86 5.10 -6.19
N LYS A 20 -9.96 5.81 -6.48
CA LYS A 20 -10.13 6.44 -7.78
C LYS A 20 -9.47 7.80 -7.71
N MET A 21 -8.43 7.98 -8.51
CA MET A 21 -7.73 9.24 -8.63
C MET A 21 -7.61 9.62 -10.08
N TYR A 22 -7.60 10.92 -10.30
CA TYR A 22 -7.30 11.53 -11.56
C TYR A 22 -5.94 12.22 -11.40
N VAL A 23 -4.98 11.84 -12.25
CA VAL A 23 -3.65 12.46 -12.31
C VAL A 23 -3.61 13.29 -13.57
N GLU A 24 -3.39 14.59 -13.42
CA GLU A 24 -3.28 15.46 -14.57
C GLU A 24 -1.95 15.24 -15.31
N PRO A 25 -1.93 15.35 -16.65
CA PRO A 25 -0.72 15.13 -17.46
C PRO A 25 0.46 16.05 -17.12
N TRP A 26 0.21 17.18 -16.45
CA TRP A 26 1.22 18.16 -16.06
C TRP A 26 1.65 18.08 -14.59
N TRP A 27 1.22 17.05 -13.86
CA TRP A 27 1.70 16.83 -12.50
C TRP A 27 3.01 16.05 -12.51
N ASP A 28 4.04 16.62 -11.90
CA ASP A 28 5.33 15.95 -11.72
C ASP A 28 5.25 14.80 -10.70
N SER A 29 4.32 14.89 -9.74
CA SER A 29 4.04 13.83 -8.77
C SER A 29 2.65 14.00 -8.16
N ALA A 30 2.13 12.90 -7.60
CA ALA A 30 0.92 12.90 -6.77
C ALA A 30 1.21 12.08 -5.51
N PHE A 31 0.90 12.63 -4.33
CA PHE A 31 1.05 11.94 -3.06
C PHE A 31 -0.31 11.59 -2.49
N GLN A 32 -0.48 10.33 -2.12
CA GLN A 32 -1.68 9.85 -1.43
C GLN A 32 -1.25 8.99 -0.25
N THR A 33 -1.71 9.36 0.93
CA THR A 33 -1.58 8.53 2.12
C THR A 33 -2.95 7.96 2.46
N SER A 34 -3.02 6.64 2.48
CA SER A 34 -4.23 5.92 2.91
C SER A 34 -4.30 5.77 4.43
N GLY A 35 -3.29 6.26 5.17
CA GLY A 35 -3.13 5.99 6.59
C GLY A 35 -2.67 4.56 6.91
N TRP A 36 -2.03 3.88 5.95
CA TRP A 36 -1.49 2.51 6.08
C TRP A 36 0.04 2.54 5.88
N GLY A 37 0.73 1.49 6.36
CA GLY A 37 2.19 1.40 6.32
C GLY A 37 2.90 1.98 7.54
N TRP A 38 2.21 2.07 8.69
CA TRP A 38 2.85 2.54 9.92
C TRP A 38 3.90 1.55 10.41
N THR A 39 5.05 2.07 10.82
CA THR A 39 6.09 1.29 11.51
C THR A 39 5.95 1.34 13.02
N ASP A 40 5.02 2.15 13.54
CA ASP A 40 4.81 2.37 14.96
C ASP A 40 3.85 1.33 15.58
N LEU A 41 4.16 0.92 16.80
CA LEU A 41 3.35 -0.02 17.57
C LEU A 41 2.02 0.59 18.00
N GLY A 42 0.97 -0.24 17.99
CA GLY A 42 -0.39 0.13 18.43
C GLY A 42 -1.35 0.47 17.29
N LEU A 43 -0.83 0.69 16.08
CA LEU A 43 -1.63 0.83 14.86
C LEU A 43 -1.60 -0.45 14.02
N TRP A 44 -0.48 -1.18 14.07
CA TRP A 44 -0.23 -2.40 13.33
C TRP A 44 0.28 -3.50 14.27
N GLU A 45 -0.03 -4.75 13.95
CA GLU A 45 0.60 -5.89 14.62
C GLU A 45 2.08 -5.97 14.23
N ARG A 46 2.91 -6.52 15.13
CA ARG A 46 4.32 -6.76 14.84
C ARG A 46 4.45 -7.81 13.75
N GLY A 47 5.41 -7.62 12.85
CA GLY A 47 5.68 -8.57 11.79
C GLY A 47 6.24 -7.94 10.55
N ILE A 48 6.41 -8.78 9.53
CA ILE A 48 6.77 -8.37 8.18
C ILE A 48 5.49 -8.26 7.36
N PHE A 49 5.39 -7.19 6.58
CA PHE A 49 4.29 -6.94 5.67
C PHE A 49 4.81 -6.74 4.26
N ARG A 50 4.09 -7.32 3.29
CA ARG A 50 4.27 -7.05 1.86
C ARG A 50 3.16 -6.12 1.39
N VAL A 51 3.49 -5.22 0.47
CA VAL A 51 2.53 -4.33 -0.19
C VAL A 51 2.64 -4.50 -1.69
N ASP A 52 1.53 -4.84 -2.33
CA ASP A 52 1.43 -4.89 -3.79
C ASP A 52 0.67 -3.65 -4.25
N LEU A 53 1.31 -2.83 -5.11
CA LEU A 53 0.73 -1.60 -5.66
C LEU A 53 0.39 -1.79 -7.14
N SER A 54 -0.88 -1.59 -7.48
CA SER A 54 -1.37 -1.69 -8.85
C SER A 54 -2.03 -0.39 -9.33
N VAL A 55 -1.88 -0.08 -10.61
CA VAL A 55 -2.52 1.04 -11.31
C VAL A 55 -3.34 0.50 -12.47
N GLU A 56 -4.64 0.79 -12.49
CA GLU A 56 -5.62 0.25 -13.45
C GLU A 56 -5.53 -1.29 -13.57
N GLY A 57 -5.39 -1.97 -12.43
CA GLY A 57 -5.25 -3.42 -12.36
C GLY A 57 -3.88 -3.98 -12.78
N THR A 58 -2.93 -3.13 -13.18
CA THR A 58 -1.55 -3.54 -13.52
C THR A 58 -0.65 -3.36 -12.31
N LEU A 59 0.00 -4.43 -11.84
CA LEU A 59 0.99 -4.35 -10.76
C LEU A 59 2.20 -3.52 -11.22
N VAL A 60 2.51 -2.45 -10.48
CA VAL A 60 3.60 -1.52 -10.80
C VAL A 60 4.74 -1.58 -9.79
N ALA A 61 4.48 -2.02 -8.56
CA ALA A 61 5.50 -2.17 -7.52
C ALA A 61 5.11 -3.20 -6.47
N ILE A 62 6.13 -3.79 -5.85
CA ILE A 62 6.02 -4.60 -4.62
C ILE A 62 7.01 -4.01 -3.62
N GLY A 63 6.58 -3.84 -2.38
CA GLY A 63 7.43 -3.39 -1.27
C GLY A 63 7.25 -4.25 -0.03
N GLU A 64 8.24 -4.22 0.86
CA GLU A 64 8.19 -4.91 2.15
C GLU A 64 8.63 -3.97 3.28
N PHE A 65 8.02 -4.10 4.44
CA PHE A 65 8.42 -3.37 5.65
C PHE A 65 8.17 -4.20 6.91
N GLN A 66 8.85 -3.83 8.00
CA GLN A 66 8.74 -4.51 9.28
C GLN A 66 8.25 -3.56 10.37
N VAL A 67 7.27 -4.01 11.16
CA VAL A 67 6.81 -3.35 12.39
C VAL A 67 7.47 -4.05 13.58
N ARG A 68 8.24 -3.32 14.40
CA ARG A 68 9.06 -3.85 15.51
C ARG A 68 8.54 -3.40 16.87
#